data_AF-G0N3C9-F1
#
_entry.id   AF-G0N3C9-F1
#
_cell.length_a   1.000
_cell.length_b   1.000
_cell.length_c   1.000
_cell.angle_alpha   90.00
_cell.angle_beta   90.00
_cell.angle_gamma   90.00
#
_symmetry.space_group_name_H-M   'P 1'
#
loop_
_entity.id
_entity.type
_entity.pdbx_description
1 polymer ?
#
loop_
_entity_poly.entity_id
_entity_poly.type
_entity_poly.pdbx_seq_one_letter_code
_entity_poly.pdbx_strand_id
1 'polypeptide(L)'
;MGPRVAVFLLLLSIVSTIHGRVNEQDEDRVSSRKLLTGGTVIAYQNAGRYIIKDGGTRAYNGLNIFDTAYKTAKGDPKWFARIDHATVKNPVTHINVNKAITGVPDPHIKISGATAKAVGLTGKALNVVQKVAPIAMVASVAYDAYEVVGDWNRGDQKLAKKKVVAKMGQYTGAKYGASAGITIGTAIFPGIGTLIGGIIGGIGGVLLGGAGGELVAEVVVPR
;
A
#
# COMPACT_ATOMS: atom_id res chain seq x y z
N MET A 1 12.63 -4.25 -16.51
CA MET A 1 12.41 -5.05 -15.27
C MET A 1 10.99 -5.57 -15.27
N GLY A 2 10.77 -6.89 -15.21
CA GLY A 2 9.42 -7.46 -15.30
C GLY A 2 8.59 -7.25 -14.03
N PRO A 3 7.24 -7.17 -14.11
CA PRO A 3 6.37 -6.92 -12.95
C PRO A 3 6.50 -7.95 -11.83
N ARG A 4 6.95 -9.18 -12.15
CA ARG A 4 7.28 -10.22 -11.16
C ARG A 4 8.49 -9.88 -10.30
N VAL A 5 9.49 -9.23 -10.89
CA VAL A 5 10.72 -8.81 -10.19
C VAL A 5 10.42 -7.65 -9.26
N ALA A 6 9.55 -6.71 -9.66
CA ALA A 6 9.14 -5.59 -8.81
C ALA A 6 8.35 -6.03 -7.57
N VAL A 7 7.41 -6.97 -7.71
CA VAL A 7 6.64 -7.52 -6.57
C VAL A 7 7.51 -8.39 -5.67
N PHE A 8 8.40 -9.20 -6.26
CA PHE A 8 9.35 -10.00 -5.49
C PHE A 8 10.33 -9.11 -4.71
N LEU A 9 10.85 -8.04 -5.31
CA LEU A 9 11.72 -7.08 -4.63
C LEU A 9 10.99 -6.25 -3.56
N LEU A 10 9.70 -5.95 -3.74
CA LEU A 10 8.89 -5.29 -2.71
C LEU A 10 8.61 -6.22 -1.52
N LEU A 11 8.32 -7.50 -1.77
CA LEU A 11 8.16 -8.51 -0.71
C LEU A 11 9.50 -8.79 -0.02
N LEU A 12 10.58 -8.87 -0.79
CA LEU A 12 11.93 -9.09 -0.29
C LEU A 12 12.43 -7.86 0.47
N SER A 13 12.06 -6.62 0.11
CA SER A 13 12.42 -5.44 0.91
C SER A 13 11.69 -5.43 2.25
N ILE A 14 10.39 -5.76 2.26
CA ILE A 14 9.63 -5.89 3.52
C ILE A 14 10.23 -6.98 4.42
N VAL A 15 10.66 -8.12 3.86
CA VAL A 15 11.25 -9.24 4.61
C VAL A 15 12.72 -8.99 5.00
N SER A 16 13.54 -8.46 4.11
CA SER A 16 14.97 -8.19 4.34
C SER A 16 15.19 -7.04 5.31
N THR A 17 14.33 -6.02 5.35
CA THR A 17 14.44 -4.97 6.39
C THR A 17 14.02 -5.47 7.78
N ILE A 18 13.26 -6.57 7.86
CA ILE A 18 13.01 -7.29 9.13
C ILE A 18 14.24 -8.12 9.56
N HIS A 19 15.18 -8.44 8.64
CA HIS A 19 16.24 -9.43 8.90
C HIS A 19 17.71 -9.03 8.63
N GLY A 20 18.05 -7.81 8.18
CA GLY A 20 19.43 -7.51 7.76
C GLY A 20 20.00 -6.18 8.22
N ARG A 21 21.00 -6.22 9.11
CA ARG A 21 22.05 -5.20 9.26
C ARG A 21 23.22 -5.52 8.31
N VAL A 22 23.90 -4.47 7.80
CA VAL A 22 25.35 -4.17 7.86
C VAL A 22 25.88 -3.50 6.57
N ASN A 23 26.39 -2.25 6.77
CA ASN A 23 27.35 -1.39 6.01
C ASN A 23 27.11 -1.20 4.50
N GLU A 24 26.87 -0.02 3.90
CA GLU A 24 27.11 1.40 4.20
C GLU A 24 25.88 2.11 4.81
N GLN A 25 26.05 2.72 5.99
CA GLN A 25 25.11 2.35 7.07
C GLN A 25 24.02 3.34 7.47
N ASP A 26 24.01 4.59 7.00
CA ASP A 26 23.04 5.60 7.45
C ASP A 26 22.08 6.09 6.36
N GLU A 27 22.56 6.45 5.16
CA GLU A 27 21.67 6.97 4.10
C GLU A 27 20.75 5.87 3.54
N ASP A 28 21.30 4.68 3.27
CA ASP A 28 20.54 3.51 2.83
C ASP A 28 19.57 3.01 3.90
N ARG A 29 19.94 3.14 5.17
CA ARG A 29 19.09 2.77 6.30
C ARG A 29 17.96 3.77 6.49
N VAL A 30 18.22 5.07 6.34
CA VAL A 30 17.20 6.13 6.38
C VAL A 30 16.25 5.98 5.19
N SER A 31 16.78 5.71 3.99
CA SER A 31 16.00 5.43 2.78
C SER A 31 15.12 4.20 2.97
N SER A 32 15.68 3.08 3.43
CA SER A 32 14.94 1.83 3.70
C SER A 32 13.82 2.03 4.72
N ARG A 33 14.06 2.82 5.78
CA ARG A 33 13.02 3.18 6.76
C ARG A 33 11.91 4.00 6.10
N LYS A 34 12.25 5.00 5.30
CA LYS A 34 11.27 5.82 4.55
C LYS A 34 10.42 4.95 3.61
N LEU A 35 11.03 4.01 2.88
CA LEU A 35 10.33 3.04 2.05
C LEU A 35 9.38 2.16 2.87
N LEU A 36 9.85 1.63 4.00
CA LEU A 36 9.03 0.81 4.90
C LEU A 36 7.84 1.58 5.49
N THR A 37 8.05 2.81 5.97
CA THR A 37 6.97 3.64 6.51
C THR A 37 5.91 3.88 5.43
N GLY A 38 6.32 4.31 4.23
CA GLY A 38 5.38 4.57 3.13
C GLY A 38 4.60 3.33 2.73
N GLY A 39 5.28 2.19 2.58
CA GLY A 39 4.64 0.94 2.24
C GLY A 39 3.70 0.43 3.33
N THR A 40 4.14 0.46 4.60
CA THR A 40 3.39 -0.06 5.75
C THR A 40 2.13 0.75 6.03
N VAL A 41 2.22 2.08 6.00
CA VAL A 41 1.07 2.97 6.24
C VAL A 41 -0.05 2.70 5.24
N ILE A 42 0.30 2.51 3.97
CA ILE A 42 -0.70 2.30 2.93
C ILE A 42 -1.15 0.85 2.85
N ALA A 43 -0.28 -0.11 3.11
CA ALA A 43 -0.68 -1.51 3.29
C ALA A 43 -1.69 -1.65 4.43
N TYR A 44 -1.51 -0.92 5.54
CA TYR A 44 -2.45 -0.89 6.66
C TYR A 44 -3.78 -0.25 6.26
N GLN A 45 -3.77 0.89 5.55
CA GLN A 45 -5.00 1.50 5.02
C GLN A 45 -5.74 0.57 4.06
N ASN A 46 -5.00 -0.10 3.18
CA ASN A 46 -5.55 -1.09 2.26
C ASN A 46 -6.18 -2.25 3.03
N ALA A 47 -5.56 -2.73 4.11
CA ALA A 47 -6.10 -3.80 4.94
C ALA A 47 -7.40 -3.40 5.66
N GLY A 48 -7.53 -2.13 6.06
CA GLY A 48 -8.76 -1.61 6.68
C GLY A 48 -9.89 -1.34 5.66
N ARG A 49 -9.55 -1.03 4.42
CA ARG A 49 -10.52 -0.61 3.39
C ARG A 49 -10.92 -1.71 2.41
N TYR A 50 -10.02 -2.63 2.08
CA TYR A 50 -10.25 -3.60 1.03
C TYR A 50 -10.19 -5.03 1.58
N ILE A 51 -11.03 -5.91 1.04
CA ILE A 51 -10.95 -7.35 1.27
C ILE A 51 -10.61 -8.02 -0.06
N ILE A 52 -9.52 -8.79 -0.08
CA ILE A 52 -9.11 -9.55 -1.25
C ILE A 52 -9.51 -11.01 -1.07
N LYS A 53 -10.27 -11.56 -2.02
CA LYS A 53 -10.66 -12.96 -2.06
C LYS A 53 -10.23 -13.60 -3.37
N ASP A 54 -9.46 -14.67 -3.28
CA ASP A 54 -9.28 -15.62 -4.38
C ASP A 54 -10.61 -16.38 -4.55
N GLY A 55 -11.14 -16.45 -5.76
CA GLY A 55 -12.46 -17.02 -5.99
C GLY A 55 -13.62 -16.06 -5.71
N GLY A 56 -14.84 -16.60 -5.74
CA GLY A 56 -16.07 -15.89 -5.39
C GLY A 56 -17.29 -16.82 -5.40
N THR A 57 -18.49 -16.25 -5.46
CA THR A 57 -19.74 -17.06 -5.48
C THR A 57 -19.95 -17.83 -6.77
N ARG A 58 -19.20 -17.53 -7.84
CA ARG A 58 -19.25 -18.25 -9.12
C ARG A 58 -17.89 -18.85 -9.42
N ALA A 59 -17.88 -20.01 -10.07
CA ALA A 59 -16.68 -20.78 -10.37
C ALA A 59 -15.68 -20.04 -11.29
N TYR A 60 -16.15 -19.08 -12.08
CA TYR A 60 -15.30 -18.28 -12.96
C TYR A 60 -14.76 -17.01 -12.29
N ASN A 61 -15.15 -16.69 -11.06
CA ASN A 61 -14.56 -15.57 -10.35
C ASN A 61 -13.13 -15.94 -9.98
N GLY A 62 -12.13 -15.31 -10.58
CA GLY A 62 -10.73 -15.54 -10.25
C GLY A 62 -10.29 -14.78 -9.01
N LEU A 63 -10.49 -13.46 -9.02
CA LEU A 63 -10.09 -12.60 -7.90
C LEU A 63 -11.16 -11.53 -7.66
N ASN A 64 -11.58 -11.37 -6.41
CA ASN A 64 -12.51 -10.32 -5.98
C ASN A 64 -11.82 -9.37 -5.02
N ILE A 65 -12.01 -8.07 -5.25
CA ILE A 65 -11.61 -7.01 -4.33
C ILE A 65 -12.87 -6.30 -3.90
N PHE A 66 -13.16 -6.32 -2.61
CA PHE A 66 -14.31 -5.62 -2.02
C PHE A 66 -13.84 -4.32 -1.37
N ASP A 67 -14.63 -3.25 -1.47
CA ASP A 67 -14.40 -2.00 -0.73
C ASP A 67 -15.40 -1.97 0.45
N THR A 68 -14.87 -1.93 1.67
CA THR A 68 -15.65 -1.95 2.91
C THR A 68 -16.39 -0.64 3.15
N ALA A 69 -16.01 0.44 2.47
CA ALA A 69 -16.73 1.71 2.52
C ALA A 69 -18.09 1.64 1.83
N TYR A 70 -18.30 0.70 0.91
CA TYR A 70 -19.53 0.56 0.14
C TYR A 70 -20.25 -0.73 0.51
N LYS A 71 -21.42 -0.61 1.13
CA LYS A 71 -22.19 -1.77 1.62
C LYS A 71 -23.43 -2.04 0.76
N THR A 72 -23.81 -3.31 0.68
CA THR A 72 -25.13 -3.74 0.20
C THR A 72 -26.20 -3.44 1.25
N ALA A 73 -27.48 -3.59 0.90
CA ALA A 73 -28.59 -3.45 1.85
C ALA A 73 -28.49 -4.42 3.05
N LYS A 74 -27.79 -5.55 2.88
CA LYS A 74 -27.55 -6.54 3.94
C LYS A 74 -26.32 -6.22 4.80
N GLY A 75 -25.61 -5.12 4.51
CA GLY A 75 -24.39 -4.72 5.22
C GLY A 75 -23.09 -5.30 4.65
N ASP A 76 -23.17 -6.25 3.70
CA ASP A 76 -21.98 -6.85 3.08
C ASP A 76 -21.20 -5.84 2.23
N PRO A 77 -19.86 -5.84 2.26
CA PRO A 77 -19.03 -5.05 1.35
C PRO A 77 -19.36 -5.35 -0.12
N LYS A 78 -19.41 -4.29 -0.94
CA LYS A 78 -19.57 -4.40 -2.39
C LYS A 78 -18.23 -4.69 -3.04
N TRP A 79 -18.22 -5.57 -4.04
CA TRP A 79 -17.04 -5.78 -4.88
C TRP A 79 -16.74 -4.46 -5.62
N PHE A 80 -15.50 -4.01 -5.58
CA PHE A 80 -14.97 -2.83 -6.28
C PHE A 80 -14.49 -3.22 -7.67
N ALA A 81 -13.63 -4.24 -7.73
CA ALA A 81 -13.09 -4.79 -8.96
C ALA A 81 -13.02 -6.31 -8.86
N ARG A 82 -13.17 -6.97 -10.00
CA ARG A 82 -13.13 -8.43 -10.10
C ARG A 82 -12.41 -8.86 -11.36
N ILE A 83 -11.74 -10.00 -11.29
CA ILE A 83 -11.20 -10.69 -12.46
C ILE A 83 -11.99 -11.96 -12.66
N ASP A 84 -12.60 -12.09 -13.83
CA ASP A 84 -13.39 -13.24 -14.22
C ASP A 84 -12.67 -14.04 -15.30
N HIS A 85 -12.54 -15.34 -15.07
CA HIS A 85 -12.04 -16.32 -16.01
C HIS A 85 -12.96 -16.44 -17.23
N ALA A 86 -12.36 -16.89 -18.33
CA ALA A 86 -13.11 -17.21 -19.54
C ALA A 86 -14.20 -18.26 -19.24
N THR A 87 -15.39 -18.03 -19.82
CA THR A 87 -16.53 -18.96 -19.81
C THR A 87 -16.96 -19.26 -21.23
N VAL A 88 -17.83 -20.24 -21.42
CA VAL A 88 -18.40 -20.57 -22.75
C VAL A 88 -19.10 -19.35 -23.38
N LYS A 89 -19.76 -18.51 -22.57
CA LYS A 89 -20.45 -17.30 -23.05
C LYS A 89 -19.49 -16.12 -23.29
N ASN A 90 -18.44 -16.02 -22.49
CA ASN A 90 -17.41 -14.98 -22.59
C ASN A 90 -16.02 -15.66 -22.62
N PRO A 91 -15.49 -16.03 -23.79
CA PRO A 91 -14.29 -16.85 -23.91
C PRO A 91 -12.99 -16.08 -23.64
N VAL A 92 -13.06 -14.97 -22.90
CA VAL A 92 -11.92 -14.11 -22.59
C VAL A 92 -11.94 -13.77 -21.10
N THR A 93 -10.76 -13.84 -20.47
CA THR A 93 -10.62 -13.34 -19.10
C THR A 93 -10.72 -11.82 -19.11
N HIS A 94 -11.44 -11.24 -18.18
CA HIS A 94 -11.65 -9.80 -18.15
C HIS A 94 -11.67 -9.25 -16.73
N ILE A 95 -11.45 -7.95 -16.63
CA ILE A 95 -11.61 -7.18 -15.40
C ILE A 95 -12.96 -6.49 -15.47
N ASN A 96 -13.68 -6.57 -14.36
CA ASN A 96 -14.93 -5.88 -14.14
C ASN A 96 -14.74 -4.83 -13.06
N VAL A 97 -15.47 -3.71 -13.18
CA VAL A 97 -15.61 -2.72 -12.09
C VAL A 97 -17.06 -2.50 -11.73
N ASN A 98 -17.29 -2.19 -10.46
CA ASN A 98 -18.64 -1.97 -9.98
C ASN A 98 -19.05 -0.50 -10.15
N LYS A 99 -19.99 -0.25 -11.06
CA LYS A 99 -20.57 1.08 -11.30
C LYS A 99 -21.07 1.78 -10.03
N ALA A 100 -21.57 1.04 -9.04
CA ALA A 100 -22.04 1.63 -7.78
C ALA A 100 -20.91 2.22 -6.91
N ILE A 101 -19.65 1.89 -7.23
CA ILE A 101 -18.46 2.40 -6.54
C ILE A 101 -17.71 3.37 -7.46
N THR A 102 -17.51 3.01 -8.72
CA THR A 102 -16.70 3.79 -9.66
C THR A 102 -17.48 4.87 -10.38
N GLY A 103 -18.81 4.77 -10.44
CA GLY A 103 -19.66 5.60 -11.31
C GLY A 103 -19.59 5.22 -12.80
N VAL A 104 -18.63 4.38 -13.19
CA VAL A 104 -18.37 4.02 -14.59
C VAL A 104 -19.08 2.70 -14.95
N PRO A 105 -19.77 2.62 -16.11
CA PRO A 105 -20.30 1.36 -16.62
C PRO A 105 -19.21 0.30 -16.73
N ASP A 106 -19.55 -0.96 -16.46
CA ASP A 106 -18.57 -2.06 -16.41
C ASP A 106 -17.93 -2.30 -17.80
N PRO A 107 -16.63 -1.98 -17.97
CA PRO A 107 -15.98 -1.94 -19.27
C PRO A 107 -15.61 -3.34 -19.80
N HIS A 108 -15.67 -4.40 -18.99
CA HIS A 108 -15.23 -5.76 -19.36
C HIS A 108 -13.85 -5.75 -20.02
N ILE A 109 -12.86 -5.16 -19.36
CA ILE A 109 -11.51 -4.97 -19.90
C ILE A 109 -10.87 -6.34 -20.11
N LYS A 110 -10.68 -6.74 -21.38
CA LYS A 110 -10.06 -8.00 -21.74
C LYS A 110 -8.61 -8.05 -21.27
N ILE A 111 -8.21 -9.16 -20.66
CA ILE A 111 -6.84 -9.42 -20.26
C ILE A 111 -6.37 -10.78 -20.76
N SER A 112 -5.07 -10.89 -21.02
CA SER A 112 -4.46 -12.16 -21.38
C SER A 112 -4.49 -13.15 -20.21
N GLY A 113 -4.42 -14.46 -20.49
CA GLY A 113 -4.28 -15.47 -19.44
C GLY A 113 -3.02 -15.29 -18.59
N ALA A 114 -1.93 -14.78 -19.18
CA ALA A 114 -0.71 -14.45 -18.45
C ALA A 114 -0.91 -13.30 -17.45
N THR A 115 -1.63 -12.25 -17.87
CA THR A 115 -2.05 -11.14 -17.01
C THR A 115 -2.95 -11.66 -15.90
N ALA A 116 -3.93 -12.50 -16.21
CA ALA A 116 -4.84 -13.09 -15.22
C ALA A 116 -4.09 -13.87 -14.13
N LYS A 117 -3.14 -14.72 -14.53
CA LYS A 117 -2.30 -15.48 -13.61
C LYS A 117 -1.42 -14.57 -12.76
N ALA A 118 -0.79 -13.56 -13.37
CA ALA A 118 0.01 -12.58 -12.64
C ALA A 118 -0.83 -11.87 -11.58
N VAL A 119 -2.04 -11.46 -11.94
CA VAL A 119 -2.91 -10.72 -11.03
C VAL A 119 -3.46 -11.62 -9.92
N GLY A 120 -3.79 -12.88 -10.19
CA GLY A 120 -4.14 -13.85 -9.15
C GLY A 120 -3.01 -14.06 -8.13
N LEU A 121 -1.77 -14.21 -8.60
CA LEU A 121 -0.59 -14.29 -7.72
C LEU A 121 -0.38 -13.02 -6.90
N THR A 122 -0.48 -11.86 -7.56
CA THR A 122 -0.39 -10.55 -6.89
C THR A 122 -1.50 -10.35 -5.85
N GLY A 123 -2.73 -10.77 -6.15
CA GLY A 123 -3.85 -10.72 -5.21
C GLY A 123 -3.58 -11.56 -3.96
N LYS A 124 -3.02 -12.76 -4.12
CA LYS A 124 -2.60 -13.61 -2.97
C LYS A 124 -1.52 -12.94 -2.13
N ALA A 125 -0.50 -12.37 -2.79
CA ALA A 125 0.56 -11.63 -2.09
C ALA A 125 -0.01 -10.42 -1.32
N LEU A 126 -0.88 -9.64 -1.94
CA LEU A 126 -1.52 -8.50 -1.30
C LEU A 126 -2.43 -8.91 -0.14
N ASN A 127 -3.10 -10.06 -0.22
CA ASN A 127 -3.88 -10.60 0.90
C ASN A 127 -3.00 -10.94 2.11
N VAL A 128 -1.80 -11.50 1.87
CA VAL A 128 -0.81 -11.72 2.94
C VAL A 128 -0.33 -10.39 3.52
N VAL A 129 0.03 -9.44 2.66
CA VAL A 129 0.45 -8.09 3.08
C VAL A 129 -0.64 -7.43 3.94
N GLN A 130 -1.91 -7.52 3.55
CA GLN A 130 -3.02 -6.95 4.33
C GLN A 130 -3.17 -7.59 5.72
N LYS A 131 -2.88 -8.88 5.88
CA LYS A 131 -2.91 -9.54 7.19
C LYS A 131 -1.76 -9.10 8.09
N VAL A 132 -0.59 -8.85 7.51
CA VAL A 132 0.62 -8.46 8.27
C VAL A 132 0.64 -6.95 8.57
N ALA A 133 0.08 -6.14 7.68
CA ALA A 133 0.19 -4.68 7.75
C ALA A 133 -0.30 -4.05 9.06
N PRO A 134 -1.41 -4.48 9.70
CA PRO A 134 -1.81 -3.96 11.00
C PRO A 134 -0.75 -4.17 12.08
N ILE A 135 -0.14 -5.35 12.13
CA ILE A 135 0.90 -5.68 13.09
C ILE A 135 2.16 -4.85 12.81
N ALA A 136 2.57 -4.79 11.54
CA ALA A 136 3.71 -3.98 11.11
C ALA A 136 3.52 -2.49 11.42
N MET A 137 2.31 -1.96 11.27
CA MET A 137 1.99 -0.56 11.58
C MET A 137 2.10 -0.28 13.08
N VAL A 138 1.53 -1.15 13.94
CA VAL A 138 1.66 -1.02 15.39
C VAL A 138 3.13 -1.07 15.82
N ALA A 139 3.90 -2.02 15.27
CA ALA A 139 5.33 -2.12 15.54
C ALA A 139 6.10 -0.86 15.09
N SER A 140 5.79 -0.31 13.91
CA SER A 140 6.40 0.92 13.40
C SER A 140 6.13 2.11 14.32
N VAL A 141 4.88 2.30 14.73
CA VAL A 141 4.50 3.41 15.62
C VAL A 141 5.12 3.26 17.01
N ALA A 142 5.14 2.04 17.56
CA ALA A 142 5.76 1.78 18.85
C ALA A 142 7.27 2.05 18.83
N TYR A 143 7.96 1.63 17.75
CA TYR A 143 9.36 1.92 17.55
C TYR A 143 9.63 3.43 17.39
N ASP A 144 8.79 4.12 16.63
CA ASP A 144 8.86 5.57 16.46
C ASP A 144 8.71 6.31 17.80
N ALA A 145 7.77 5.88 18.64
CA ALA A 145 7.56 6.43 19.98
C ALA A 145 8.75 6.15 20.89
N TYR A 146 9.31 4.93 20.85
CA TYR A 146 10.51 4.57 21.61
C TYR A 146 11.71 5.46 21.25
N GLU A 147 11.94 5.73 19.96
CA GLU A 147 13.01 6.64 19.53
C GLU A 147 12.81 8.06 20.07
N VAL A 148 11.57 8.58 20.03
CA VAL A 148 11.24 9.94 20.51
C VAL A 148 11.39 10.04 22.03
N VAL A 149 10.84 9.07 22.78
CA VAL A 149 10.93 9.04 24.24
C VAL A 149 12.38 8.83 24.70
N GLY A 150 13.14 8.01 23.99
CA GLY A 150 14.56 7.81 24.27
C GLY A 150 15.38 9.09 24.13
N ASP A 151 15.10 9.93 23.13
CA ASP A 151 15.76 11.24 23.00
C ASP A 151 15.31 12.21 24.09
N TRP A 152 14.01 12.22 24.39
CA TRP A 152 13.45 13.05 25.46
C TRP A 152 14.08 12.75 26.82
N ASN A 153 14.16 11.48 27.19
CA ASN A 153 14.71 11.04 28.48
C ASN A 153 16.22 11.28 28.59
N ARG A 154 16.94 11.38 27.45
CA ARG A 154 18.35 11.75 27.41
C ARG A 154 18.58 13.27 27.48
N GLY A 155 17.51 14.06 27.64
CA GLY A 155 17.56 15.52 27.70
C GLY A 155 17.56 16.21 26.34
N ASP A 156 17.53 15.45 25.23
CA ASP A 156 17.51 16.01 23.87
C ASP A 156 16.09 16.27 23.39
N GLN A 157 15.39 17.14 24.12
CA GLN A 157 14.00 17.51 23.82
C GLN A 157 13.85 18.15 22.44
N LYS A 158 14.91 18.79 21.96
CA LYS A 158 14.94 19.44 20.64
C LYS A 158 14.92 18.41 19.53
N LEU A 159 15.79 17.40 19.59
CA LEU A 159 15.80 16.30 18.65
C LEU A 159 14.51 15.50 18.70
N ALA A 160 13.97 15.25 19.90
CA ALA A 160 12.69 14.58 20.07
C ALA A 160 11.56 15.31 19.32
N LYS A 161 11.44 16.63 19.50
CA LYS A 161 10.45 17.47 18.78
C LYS A 161 10.68 17.45 17.26
N LYS A 162 11.93 17.55 16.80
CA LYS A 162 12.27 17.48 15.37
C LYS A 162 11.83 16.15 14.76
N LYS A 163 12.07 15.03 15.45
CA LYS A 163 11.65 13.69 15.01
C LYS A 163 10.13 13.55 14.94
N VAL A 164 9.39 14.09 15.90
CA VAL A 164 7.91 14.08 15.86
C VAL A 164 7.40 14.80 14.60
N VAL A 165 7.89 16.01 14.33
CA VAL A 165 7.51 16.78 13.12
C VAL A 165 7.88 16.02 11.84
N ALA A 166 9.10 15.49 11.75
CA ALA A 166 9.56 14.75 10.60
C ALA A 166 8.71 13.49 10.34
N LYS A 167 8.44 12.68 11.38
CA LYS A 167 7.60 11.47 11.27
C LYS A 167 6.17 11.81 10.86
N MET A 168 5.56 12.85 11.44
CA MET A 168 4.23 13.33 10.99
C MET A 168 4.23 13.74 9.51
N GLY A 169 5.29 14.42 9.05
CA GLY A 169 5.51 14.75 7.65
C GLY A 169 5.58 13.51 6.76
N GLN A 170 6.28 12.46 7.20
CA GLN A 170 6.34 11.18 6.51
C GLN A 170 4.97 10.50 6.41
N TYR A 171 4.23 10.35 7.53
CA TYR A 171 2.89 9.75 7.51
C TYR A 171 1.91 10.52 6.62
N THR A 172 2.00 11.85 6.63
CA THR A 172 1.16 12.74 5.81
C THR A 172 1.55 12.64 4.34
N GLY A 173 2.86 12.69 4.04
CA GLY A 173 3.41 12.49 2.69
C GLY A 173 3.00 11.15 2.11
N ALA A 174 3.06 10.07 2.90
CA ALA A 174 2.59 8.75 2.50
C ALA A 174 1.14 8.79 2.02
N LYS A 175 0.24 9.41 2.78
CA LYS A 175 -1.19 9.49 2.43
C LYS A 175 -1.42 10.26 1.13
N TYR A 176 -0.79 11.41 0.96
CA TYR A 176 -0.96 12.22 -0.25
C TYR A 176 -0.38 11.55 -1.48
N GLY A 177 0.85 11.02 -1.38
CA GLY A 177 1.46 10.26 -2.45
C GLY A 177 0.63 9.02 -2.82
N ALA A 178 0.08 8.33 -1.82
CA ALA A 178 -0.80 7.19 -2.05
C ALA A 178 -2.09 7.58 -2.76
N SER A 179 -2.68 8.74 -2.46
CA SER A 179 -3.87 9.21 -3.18
C SER A 179 -3.60 9.37 -4.67
N ALA A 180 -2.46 9.97 -5.04
CA ALA A 180 -2.04 10.07 -6.43
C ALA A 180 -1.80 8.68 -7.04
N GLY A 181 -1.09 7.81 -6.33
CA GLY A 181 -0.81 6.45 -6.76
C GLY A 181 -2.06 5.57 -6.91
N ILE A 182 -3.04 5.70 -6.01
CA ILE A 182 -4.36 5.07 -6.09
C ILE A 182 -5.09 5.52 -7.35
N THR A 183 -5.06 6.82 -7.63
CA THR A 183 -5.73 7.41 -8.80
C THR A 183 -5.12 6.86 -10.10
N ILE A 184 -3.80 6.95 -10.25
CA ILE A 184 -3.06 6.45 -11.42
C ILE A 184 -3.24 4.93 -11.54
N GLY A 185 -3.06 4.21 -10.44
CA GLY A 185 -3.20 2.76 -10.38
C GLY A 185 -4.60 2.28 -10.76
N THR A 186 -5.64 2.99 -10.32
CA THR A 186 -7.03 2.69 -10.69
C THR A 186 -7.29 2.94 -12.17
N ALA A 187 -6.74 4.02 -12.73
CA ALA A 187 -6.87 4.34 -14.15
C ALA A 187 -6.20 3.29 -15.04
N ILE A 188 -5.05 2.74 -14.63
CA ILE A 188 -4.33 1.71 -15.39
C ILE A 188 -4.96 0.32 -15.20
N PHE A 189 -5.23 -0.07 -13.95
CA PHE A 189 -5.71 -1.40 -13.60
C PHE A 189 -6.59 -1.34 -12.35
N PRO A 190 -7.93 -1.21 -12.48
CA PRO A 190 -8.79 -1.08 -11.32
C PRO A 190 -8.73 -2.31 -10.43
N GLY A 191 -8.78 -2.10 -9.11
CA GLY A 191 -8.58 -3.16 -8.12
C GLY A 191 -7.11 -3.29 -7.73
N ILE A 192 -6.36 -4.11 -8.46
CA ILE A 192 -4.97 -4.42 -8.07
C ILE A 192 -4.02 -3.25 -8.32
N GLY A 193 -4.22 -2.51 -9.41
CA GLY A 193 -3.48 -1.28 -9.66
C GLY A 193 -3.79 -0.21 -8.61
N THR A 194 -5.03 -0.09 -8.13
CA THR A 194 -5.40 0.77 -6.99
C THR A 194 -4.56 0.46 -5.74
N LEU A 195 -4.50 -0.83 -5.36
CA LEU A 195 -3.80 -1.28 -4.16
C LEU A 195 -2.27 -1.08 -4.26
N ILE A 196 -1.67 -1.50 -5.39
CA ILE A 196 -0.22 -1.35 -5.64
C ILE A 196 0.16 0.11 -5.84
N GLY A 197 -0.63 0.83 -6.63
CA GLY A 197 -0.44 2.24 -6.90
C GLY A 197 -0.46 3.04 -5.61
N GLY A 198 -1.37 2.74 -4.69
CA GLY A 198 -1.35 3.34 -3.35
C GLY A 198 -0.04 3.08 -2.60
N ILE A 199 0.46 1.85 -2.59
CA ILE A 199 1.72 1.51 -1.92
C ILE A 199 2.90 2.26 -2.55
N ILE A 200 3.03 2.23 -3.89
CA ILE A 200 4.11 2.93 -4.62
C ILE A 200 4.02 4.44 -4.41
N GLY A 201 2.80 4.98 -4.53
CA GLY A 201 2.54 6.39 -4.29
C GLY A 201 2.88 6.81 -2.86
N GLY A 202 2.54 5.99 -1.87
CA GLY A 202 2.86 6.25 -0.47
C GLY A 202 4.36 6.23 -0.19
N ILE A 203 5.07 5.28 -0.80
CA ILE A 203 6.53 5.24 -0.76
C ILE A 203 7.12 6.54 -1.33
N GLY A 204 6.71 6.94 -2.54
CA GLY A 204 7.15 8.19 -3.17
C GLY A 204 6.80 9.43 -2.33
N GLY A 205 5.62 9.42 -1.72
CA GLY A 205 5.14 10.47 -0.83
C GLY A 205 5.95 10.62 0.45
N VAL A 206 6.45 9.52 1.05
CA VAL A 206 7.36 9.58 2.20
C VAL A 206 8.73 10.11 1.78
N LEU A 207 9.25 9.72 0.62
CA LEU A 207 10.55 10.20 0.16
C LEU A 207 10.53 11.72 -0.06
N LEU A 208 9.49 12.24 -0.71
CA LEU A 208 9.32 13.68 -0.95
C LEU A 208 8.89 14.44 0.31
N GLY A 209 7.95 13.90 1.07
CA GLY A 209 7.47 14.49 2.32
C GLY A 209 8.51 14.45 3.44
N GLY A 210 9.41 13.48 3.44
CA GLY A 210 10.54 13.39 4.37
C GLY A 210 11.55 14.51 4.14
N ALA A 211 11.89 14.80 2.87
CA ALA A 211 12.76 15.93 2.54
C ALA A 211 12.13 17.27 2.95
N GLY A 212 10.84 17.48 2.65
CA GLY A 212 10.13 18.69 3.08
C GLY A 212 9.94 18.79 4.60
N GLY A 213 9.66 17.67 5.27
CA GLY A 213 9.45 17.61 6.71
C GLY A 213 10.72 17.89 7.51
N GLU A 214 11.89 17.46 7.03
CA GLU A 214 13.18 17.78 7.64
C GLU A 214 13.49 19.28 7.59
N LEU A 215 13.18 19.94 6.46
CA LEU A 215 13.30 21.39 6.30
C LEU A 215 12.35 22.15 7.23
N VAL A 216 11.06 21.77 7.25
CA VAL A 216 10.07 22.38 8.14
C VAL A 216 10.45 22.19 9.60
N ALA A 217 10.97 21.02 9.98
CA ALA A 217 11.38 20.75 11.35
C ALA A 217 12.60 21.59 11.77
N GLU A 218 13.52 21.93 10.86
CA GLU A 218 14.62 22.85 11.14
C GLU A 218 14.15 24.30 11.31
N VAL A 219 13.12 24.73 10.57
CA VAL A 219 12.50 26.06 10.73
C VAL A 219 11.71 26.16 12.04
N VAL A 220 10.92 25.14 12.37
CA VAL A 220 10.05 25.13 13.55
C VAL A 220 10.86 24.91 14.84
N VAL A 221 11.98 24.20 14.75
CA VAL A 221 12.87 23.93 15.89
C VAL A 221 14.31 24.33 15.52
N PRO A 222 14.61 25.64 15.44
CA PRO A 222 15.91 26.17 15.01
C PRO A 222 17.00 25.86 16.04
N ARG A 223 18.27 25.73 15.59
CA ARG A 223 19.46 25.28 16.35
C ARG A 223 19.76 26.01 17.65
#